data_AF-A0A2W1JR34-F1
#
_entry.id   AF-A0A2W1JR34-F1
#
_cell.length_a   1.000
_cell.length_b   1.000
_cell.length_c   1.000
_cell.angle_alpha   90.00
_cell.angle_beta   90.00
_cell.angle_gamma   90.00
#
_symmetry.space_group_name_H-M   'P 1'
#
loop_
_entity.id
_entity.type
_entity.pdbx_description
1 polymer ?
#
loop_
_entity_poly.entity_id
_entity_poly.type
_entity_poly.pdbx_seq_one_letter_code
_entity_poly.pdbx_strand_id
1 'polypeptide(L)'
;MKRAKKRVLRSSDGFVMWRLSHQSKDPFYRQDAHYTLTSQRRSLRPLSQLLVLCLLSLTFVACASRSSPPSSETVKPKVEGGSELAQVTLKQTNDQGQLLWKLQAEKVTYGEDLSVAHVQGLDGQLYEQGQPVFKITADRGEVKQFGQMISLKGQIVATELQSDLVFKGPRLEWQADLGLLQATSGWRVTHPQLQLWAQRLQASSRTQRIRARGKVTAETRPAKFRLKTDQLMWQVDQQFLQAGAGKADSTTPRVEIEQLRDTGKGNQALAGNARMNLKRQIVTLQNPAQIKLSTPPIELTSRQVVWDLERQLISSEQLLEVRHRQQGVKVIANRGQFDQQRQTVQFNGQVEATGLRDRSRLKTEQLVWQLLTQRINARGKVRYTQSSPALTLQGPKAVGKIQEQMIQISGGNVVTEIIP
;
A
#
# COMPACT_ATOMS: atom_id res chain seq x y z
N MET A 1 -14.35 -55.37 51.12
CA MET A 1 -13.17 -56.08 51.65
C MET A 1 -12.00 -55.93 50.68
N LYS A 2 -10.78 -55.61 51.19
CA LYS A 2 -9.43 -55.75 50.59
C LYS A 2 -9.15 -54.97 49.27
N ARG A 3 -8.45 -53.83 49.37
CA ARG A 3 -6.98 -53.61 49.20
C ARG A 3 -6.53 -53.46 47.74
N ALA A 4 -6.00 -52.28 47.41
CA ALA A 4 -4.70 -52.17 46.73
C ALA A 4 -4.08 -50.78 46.99
N LYS A 5 -2.94 -50.79 47.67
CA LYS A 5 -2.00 -49.66 47.80
C LYS A 5 -1.28 -49.44 46.48
N LYS A 6 -0.94 -48.19 46.14
CA LYS A 6 0.35 -47.89 45.51
C LYS A 6 0.82 -46.49 45.93
N ARG A 7 2.04 -46.42 46.44
CA ARG A 7 2.73 -45.22 46.89
C ARG A 7 4.16 -45.29 46.34
N VAL A 8 4.63 -44.16 45.80
CA VAL A 8 6.03 -43.68 45.63
C VAL A 8 6.93 -44.52 44.67
N LEU A 9 7.91 -44.02 43.90
CA LEU A 9 8.87 -42.91 44.01
C LEU A 9 9.40 -42.45 42.63
N ARG A 10 10.07 -41.31 42.68
CA ARG A 10 10.79 -40.49 41.68
C ARG A 10 11.71 -41.20 40.67
N SER A 11 11.89 -40.54 39.53
CA SER A 11 13.10 -40.49 38.67
C SER A 11 13.01 -39.16 37.88
N SER A 12 13.76 -38.10 38.20
CA SER A 12 15.13 -37.76 37.74
C SER A 12 15.24 -37.52 36.22
N ASP A 13 15.62 -36.29 35.90
CA ASP A 13 16.20 -35.75 34.65
C ASP A 13 15.29 -35.69 33.41
N GLY A 14 15.27 -34.64 32.59
CA GLY A 14 15.99 -33.37 32.56
C GLY A 14 15.45 -32.59 31.35
N PHE A 15 14.97 -31.36 31.56
CA PHE A 15 14.59 -30.47 30.46
C PHE A 15 15.39 -29.17 30.54
N VAL A 16 16.18 -28.97 29.49
CA VAL A 16 17.05 -27.82 29.23
C VAL A 16 16.19 -26.60 28.94
N MET A 17 16.27 -25.57 29.79
CA MET A 17 15.75 -24.23 29.51
C MET A 17 16.82 -23.40 28.80
N TRP A 18 16.51 -22.96 27.57
CA TRP A 18 17.22 -21.85 26.95
C TRP A 18 16.72 -20.52 27.54
N ARG A 19 17.55 -19.92 28.41
CA ARG A 19 17.36 -18.58 28.96
C ARG A 19 18.31 -17.63 28.21
N LEU A 20 17.78 -16.83 27.30
CA LEU A 20 18.52 -15.71 26.72
C LEU A 20 18.48 -14.54 27.72
N SER A 21 19.55 -14.39 28.48
CA SER A 21 19.87 -13.18 29.24
C SER A 21 20.72 -12.26 28.37
N HIS A 22 20.23 -11.05 28.08
CA HIS A 22 21.12 -9.94 27.75
C HIS A 22 21.07 -8.92 28.86
N GLN A 23 22.17 -8.88 29.59
CA GLN A 23 22.53 -7.88 30.58
C GLN A 23 23.65 -7.05 29.94
N SER A 24 23.49 -5.74 29.85
CA SER A 24 24.57 -4.80 29.49
C SER A 24 24.45 -3.60 30.41
N LYS A 25 25.48 -3.39 31.23
CA LYS A 25 25.77 -2.22 32.08
C LYS A 25 26.74 -1.34 31.31
N ASP A 26 26.38 -0.08 31.01
CA ASP A 26 26.89 1.19 31.61
C ASP A 26 27.75 1.95 30.56
N PRO A 27 28.09 3.25 30.72
CA PRO A 27 27.23 4.41 31.03
C PRO A 27 27.51 5.65 30.13
N PHE A 28 26.65 6.67 30.27
CA PHE A 28 26.78 8.10 29.95
C PHE A 28 28.04 8.65 29.21
N TYR A 29 27.82 9.36 28.09
CA TYR A 29 28.30 10.75 27.95
C TYR A 29 27.40 11.57 27.00
N ARG A 30 27.23 12.83 27.38
CA ARG A 30 26.36 13.87 26.84
C ARG A 30 27.13 14.67 25.80
N GLN A 31 26.53 15.00 24.65
CA GLN A 31 26.90 16.21 23.91
C GLN A 31 25.75 16.68 23.02
N ASP A 32 25.25 17.86 23.36
CA ASP A 32 24.36 18.69 22.58
C ASP A 32 25.08 19.17 21.31
N ALA A 33 24.42 19.10 20.16
CA ALA A 33 24.81 19.87 18.98
C ALA A 33 23.57 20.31 18.21
N HIS A 34 23.21 21.57 18.43
CA HIS A 34 22.30 22.34 17.62
C HIS A 34 22.87 22.48 16.20
N TYR A 35 22.10 22.08 15.18
CA TYR A 35 22.38 22.48 13.80
C TYR A 35 21.38 23.54 13.36
N THR A 36 21.84 24.78 13.37
CA THR A 36 21.27 25.92 12.65
C THR A 36 21.57 25.78 11.16
N LEU A 37 20.55 25.77 10.32
CA LEU A 37 20.68 25.94 8.87
C LEU A 37 20.52 27.42 8.53
N THR A 38 21.63 28.09 8.28
CA THR A 38 21.68 29.45 7.70
C THR A 38 22.68 29.47 6.55
N SER A 39 22.16 29.90 5.39
CA SER A 39 22.82 30.60 4.27
C SER A 39 24.02 29.89 3.59
N GLN A 40 24.35 30.07 2.31
CA GLN A 40 24.29 31.25 1.45
C GLN A 40 24.12 30.89 -0.03
N ARG A 41 23.51 31.84 -0.77
CA ARG A 41 23.62 32.01 -2.22
C ARG A 41 25.00 32.60 -2.60
N ARG A 42 25.28 32.55 -3.92
CA ARG A 42 26.31 33.24 -4.73
C ARG A 42 27.56 32.37 -4.97
N SER A 43 28.22 32.37 -6.12
CA SER A 43 28.20 33.26 -7.29
C SER A 43 28.87 32.61 -8.50
N LEU A 44 28.59 33.22 -9.65
CA LEU A 44 29.14 33.05 -10.99
C LEU A 44 30.68 33.06 -11.08
N ARG A 45 31.22 32.14 -11.93
CA ARG A 45 32.24 32.29 -13.04
C ARG A 45 33.58 33.04 -12.73
N PRO A 46 34.60 33.12 -13.62
CA PRO A 46 34.91 32.43 -14.90
C PRO A 46 36.42 32.01 -15.10
N LEU A 47 36.69 31.44 -16.29
CA LEU A 47 37.84 31.65 -17.22
C LEU A 47 39.29 31.17 -16.95
N SER A 48 39.88 30.74 -18.08
CA SER A 48 41.28 30.88 -18.54
C SER A 48 42.25 29.76 -18.16
N GLN A 49 43.28 29.38 -18.93
CA GLN A 49 43.70 29.49 -20.34
C GLN A 49 45.08 28.77 -20.35
N LEU A 50 45.42 28.02 -21.40
CA LEU A 50 46.83 27.78 -21.77
C LEU A 50 46.84 27.41 -23.27
N LEU A 51 47.18 28.36 -24.15
CA LEU A 51 48.52 28.76 -24.66
C LEU A 51 48.96 27.82 -25.82
N VAL A 52 48.88 28.28 -27.09
CA VAL A 52 49.97 28.92 -27.90
C VAL A 52 50.78 27.87 -28.66
N LEU A 53 51.27 28.03 -29.90
CA LEU A 53 51.12 28.96 -31.03
C LEU A 53 52.14 28.42 -32.05
N CYS A 54 51.76 28.20 -33.31
CA CYS A 54 52.72 28.13 -34.41
C CYS A 54 52.11 28.83 -35.60
N LEU A 55 52.81 29.88 -36.01
CA LEU A 55 52.45 30.93 -36.93
C LEU A 55 53.57 30.97 -37.99
N LEU A 56 53.24 31.49 -39.17
CA LEU A 56 54.05 31.68 -40.40
C LEU A 56 53.96 30.50 -41.40
N SER A 57 53.73 30.70 -42.71
CA SER A 57 53.58 31.93 -43.50
C SER A 57 53.26 31.62 -44.98
N LEU A 58 52.67 32.61 -45.66
CA LEU A 58 52.76 32.95 -47.10
C LEU A 58 51.97 32.15 -48.18
N THR A 59 50.85 32.77 -48.58
CA THR A 59 50.41 33.12 -49.95
C THR A 59 50.88 32.30 -51.16
N PHE A 60 49.91 31.74 -51.90
CA PHE A 60 49.81 31.88 -53.36
C PHE A 60 48.33 31.93 -53.79
N VAL A 61 48.00 32.95 -54.59
CA VAL A 61 46.76 33.06 -55.36
C VAL A 61 46.92 32.22 -56.62
N ALA A 62 45.98 31.31 -56.87
CA ALA A 62 45.72 30.79 -58.21
C ALA A 62 44.22 30.48 -58.35
N CYS A 63 43.55 31.23 -59.20
CA CYS A 63 42.23 30.90 -59.71
C CYS A 63 42.29 29.57 -60.45
N ALA A 64 41.51 28.60 -59.99
CA ALA A 64 41.07 27.49 -60.81
C ALA A 64 39.57 27.29 -60.56
N SER A 65 38.81 27.50 -61.63
CA SER A 65 37.38 27.30 -61.81
C SER A 65 36.92 25.98 -61.20
N ARG A 66 36.20 26.05 -60.07
CA ARG A 66 35.49 24.90 -59.51
C ARG A 66 34.15 24.78 -60.20
N SER A 67 34.05 23.85 -61.14
CA SER A 67 32.80 23.21 -61.47
C SER A 67 32.20 22.62 -60.18
N SER A 68 30.99 23.07 -59.84
CA SER A 68 30.21 22.45 -58.78
C SER A 68 30.04 20.96 -59.09
N PRO A 69 30.38 20.04 -58.17
CA PRO A 69 29.96 18.65 -58.34
C PRO A 69 28.42 18.62 -58.29
N PRO A 70 27.77 17.84 -59.18
CA PRO A 70 26.32 17.74 -59.17
C PRO A 70 25.86 17.23 -57.80
N SER A 71 24.85 17.92 -57.26
CA SER A 71 24.08 17.48 -56.10
C SER A 71 23.75 16.00 -56.29
N SER A 72 24.37 15.14 -55.48
CA SER A 72 23.88 13.78 -55.31
C SER A 72 22.54 13.90 -54.62
N GLU A 73 21.48 14.02 -55.42
CA GLU A 73 20.15 13.64 -55.01
C GLU A 73 20.28 12.20 -54.51
N THR A 74 20.27 12.06 -53.19
CA THR A 74 19.99 10.78 -52.57
C THR A 74 18.56 10.46 -53.01
N VAL A 75 18.45 9.67 -54.07
CA VAL A 75 17.20 9.01 -54.43
C VAL A 75 16.86 8.15 -53.23
N LYS A 76 16.06 8.71 -52.31
CA LYS A 76 15.30 7.89 -51.38
C LYS A 76 14.49 6.96 -52.28
N PRO A 77 14.64 5.63 -52.18
CA PRO A 77 13.76 4.75 -52.91
C PRO A 77 12.34 5.11 -52.48
N LYS A 78 11.55 5.63 -53.42
CA LYS A 78 10.11 5.73 -53.27
C LYS A 78 9.59 4.31 -53.28
N VAL A 79 9.62 3.67 -52.12
CA VAL A 79 8.80 2.48 -51.90
C VAL A 79 7.37 2.97 -52.05
N GLU A 80 6.61 2.37 -52.96
CA GLU A 80 5.16 2.58 -53.04
C GLU A 80 4.54 2.06 -51.73
N GLY A 81 4.57 2.89 -50.70
CA GLY A 81 3.90 2.61 -49.44
C GLY A 81 2.38 2.72 -49.61
N GLY A 82 1.67 1.88 -48.88
CA GLY A 82 0.23 1.61 -49.08
C GLY A 82 -0.11 0.13 -49.26
N SER A 83 0.88 -0.78 -49.18
CA SER A 83 0.62 -2.21 -49.29
C SER A 83 -0.17 -2.75 -48.10
N GLU A 84 -1.29 -3.38 -48.41
CA GLU A 84 -2.11 -4.15 -47.48
C GLU A 84 -1.73 -5.63 -47.58
N LEU A 85 -1.50 -6.27 -46.43
CA LEU A 85 -1.17 -7.68 -46.34
C LEU A 85 -2.17 -8.39 -45.40
N ALA A 86 -2.62 -9.57 -45.80
CA ALA A 86 -3.51 -10.41 -44.99
C ALA A 86 -2.73 -11.54 -44.30
N GLN A 87 -3.20 -11.94 -43.11
CA GLN A 87 -2.68 -13.08 -42.32
C GLN A 87 -1.16 -13.03 -42.06
N VAL A 88 -0.67 -11.89 -41.58
CA VAL A 88 0.76 -11.64 -41.43
C VAL A 88 1.25 -12.01 -40.04
N THR A 89 2.41 -12.66 -39.97
CA THR A 89 3.20 -12.74 -38.75
C THR A 89 4.27 -11.64 -38.75
N LEU A 90 4.19 -10.71 -37.81
CA LEU A 90 5.19 -9.70 -37.55
C LEU A 90 6.10 -10.16 -36.41
N LYS A 91 7.41 -9.93 -36.54
CA LYS A 91 8.41 -10.20 -35.49
C LYS A 91 9.39 -9.05 -35.42
N GLN A 92 9.92 -8.81 -34.23
CA GLN A 92 11.02 -7.87 -34.06
C GLN A 92 12.04 -8.36 -33.04
N THR A 93 13.31 -8.10 -33.33
CA THR A 93 14.44 -8.39 -32.46
C THR A 93 15.19 -7.13 -32.05
N ASN A 94 15.93 -7.19 -30.95
CA ASN A 94 16.93 -6.18 -30.63
C ASN A 94 18.23 -6.39 -31.41
N ASP A 95 19.21 -5.52 -31.21
CA ASP A 95 20.54 -5.57 -31.87
C ASP A 95 21.33 -6.85 -31.57
N GLN A 96 20.96 -7.58 -30.51
CA GLN A 96 21.56 -8.85 -30.11
C GLN A 96 20.81 -10.06 -30.71
N GLY A 97 19.79 -9.83 -31.54
CA GLY A 97 18.96 -10.87 -32.13
C GLY A 97 17.90 -11.48 -31.19
N GLN A 98 17.71 -10.92 -29.99
CA GLN A 98 16.70 -11.40 -29.05
C GLN A 98 15.32 -10.87 -29.43
N LEU A 99 14.31 -11.74 -29.38
CA LEU A 99 12.93 -11.39 -29.72
C LEU A 99 12.35 -10.38 -28.72
N LEU A 100 11.73 -9.31 -29.23
CA LEU A 100 11.01 -8.29 -28.47
C LEU A 100 9.50 -8.52 -28.50
N TRP A 101 8.99 -9.00 -29.64
CA TRP A 101 7.59 -9.38 -29.81
C TRP A 101 7.39 -10.25 -31.05
N LYS A 102 6.29 -11.01 -31.03
CA LYS A 102 5.79 -11.81 -32.16
C LYS A 102 4.28 -11.67 -32.20
N LEU A 103 3.76 -11.13 -33.30
CA LEU A 103 2.35 -10.77 -33.47
C LEU A 103 1.80 -11.44 -34.73
N GLN A 104 0.66 -12.10 -34.62
CA GLN A 104 -0.17 -12.51 -35.74
C GLN A 104 -1.26 -11.46 -35.92
N ALA A 105 -1.45 -11.00 -37.15
CA ALA A 105 -2.51 -10.05 -37.49
C ALA A 105 -3.32 -10.58 -38.69
N GLU A 106 -4.63 -10.35 -38.65
CA GLU A 106 -5.51 -10.64 -39.79
C GLU A 106 -5.19 -9.74 -40.98
N LYS A 107 -4.85 -8.48 -40.70
CA LYS A 107 -4.54 -7.46 -41.72
C LYS A 107 -3.48 -6.49 -41.21
N VAL A 108 -2.55 -6.13 -42.09
CA VAL A 108 -1.50 -5.13 -41.86
C VAL A 108 -1.48 -4.12 -43.01
N THR A 109 -1.41 -2.84 -42.68
CA THR A 109 -1.25 -1.74 -43.64
C THR A 109 -0.06 -0.89 -43.23
N TYR A 110 0.92 -0.72 -44.11
CA TYR A 110 2.09 0.10 -43.86
C TYR A 110 1.87 1.56 -44.30
N GLY A 111 2.36 2.50 -43.51
CA GLY A 111 2.44 3.91 -43.91
C GLY A 111 3.41 4.12 -45.08
N GLU A 112 3.30 5.27 -45.77
CA GLU A 112 4.11 5.60 -46.95
C GLU A 112 5.62 5.53 -46.71
N ASP A 113 6.06 5.90 -45.50
CA ASP A 113 7.46 5.90 -45.07
C ASP A 113 7.90 4.60 -44.39
N LEU A 114 7.01 3.60 -44.33
CA LEU A 114 7.17 2.31 -43.63
C LEU A 114 7.53 2.43 -42.13
N SER A 115 7.41 3.61 -41.53
CA SER A 115 7.79 3.83 -40.14
C SER A 115 6.71 3.39 -39.14
N VAL A 116 5.48 3.24 -39.63
CA VAL A 116 4.31 2.80 -38.87
C VAL A 116 3.59 1.68 -39.61
N ALA A 117 3.29 0.59 -38.87
CA ALA A 117 2.40 -0.47 -39.34
C ALA A 117 1.09 -0.44 -38.54
N HIS A 118 -0.03 -0.35 -39.24
CA HIS A 118 -1.37 -0.50 -38.68
C HIS A 118 -1.79 -1.96 -38.76
N VAL A 119 -2.19 -2.55 -37.64
CA VAL A 119 -2.57 -3.97 -37.54
C VAL A 119 -4.01 -4.11 -37.06
N GLN A 120 -4.72 -5.12 -37.58
CA GLN A 120 -6.09 -5.49 -37.18
C GLN A 120 -6.16 -6.97 -36.83
N GLY A 121 -7.01 -7.32 -35.85
CA GLY A 121 -7.22 -8.71 -35.41
C GLY A 121 -5.93 -9.33 -34.88
N LEU A 122 -5.38 -8.74 -33.81
CA LEU A 122 -4.07 -9.10 -33.29
C LEU A 122 -4.16 -10.19 -32.21
N ASP A 123 -3.33 -11.22 -32.34
CA ASP A 123 -2.97 -12.17 -31.28
C ASP A 123 -1.44 -12.33 -31.26
N GLY A 124 -0.83 -12.35 -30.08
CA GLY A 124 0.61 -12.51 -30.03
C GLY A 124 1.21 -12.53 -28.64
N GLN A 125 2.53 -12.39 -28.63
CA GLN A 125 3.36 -12.45 -27.43
C GLN A 125 4.34 -11.30 -27.39
N LEU A 126 4.51 -10.75 -26.20
CA LEU A 126 5.52 -9.73 -25.88
C LEU A 126 6.64 -10.39 -25.09
N TYR A 127 7.86 -10.00 -25.39
CA TYR A 127 9.07 -10.63 -24.87
C TYR A 127 9.92 -9.64 -24.10
N GLU A 128 10.65 -10.18 -23.15
CA GLU A 128 11.66 -9.50 -22.35
C GLU A 128 12.89 -10.39 -22.27
N GLN A 129 14.05 -9.86 -22.68
CA GLN A 129 15.32 -10.62 -22.73
C GLN A 129 15.16 -11.95 -23.51
N GLY A 130 14.37 -11.94 -24.59
CA GLY A 130 14.07 -13.13 -25.39
C GLY A 130 13.08 -14.12 -24.78
N GLN A 131 12.54 -13.87 -23.59
CA GLN A 131 11.54 -14.72 -22.93
C GLN A 131 10.13 -14.11 -23.04
N PRO A 132 9.08 -14.91 -23.32
CA PRO A 132 7.73 -14.40 -23.40
C PRO A 132 7.22 -14.00 -21.99
N VAL A 133 6.72 -12.77 -21.85
CA VAL A 133 6.19 -12.23 -20.59
C VAL A 133 4.70 -11.95 -20.62
N PHE A 134 4.15 -11.61 -21.80
CA PHE A 134 2.71 -11.42 -21.98
C PHE A 134 2.20 -12.16 -23.22
N LYS A 135 0.99 -12.70 -23.11
CA LYS A 135 0.12 -12.98 -24.27
C LYS A 135 -0.84 -11.81 -24.44
N ILE A 136 -1.01 -11.32 -25.66
CA ILE A 136 -1.88 -10.18 -25.97
C ILE A 136 -2.87 -10.51 -27.08
N THR A 137 -4.08 -9.97 -26.96
CA THR A 137 -5.07 -9.89 -28.03
C THR A 137 -5.61 -8.47 -28.12
N ALA A 138 -5.83 -7.97 -29.33
CA ALA A 138 -6.41 -6.64 -29.54
C ALA A 138 -7.13 -6.52 -30.89
N ASP A 139 -8.19 -5.71 -30.93
CA ASP A 139 -8.90 -5.41 -32.19
C ASP A 139 -7.97 -4.72 -33.20
N ARG A 140 -7.16 -3.76 -32.73
CA ARG A 140 -6.29 -2.91 -33.55
C ARG A 140 -5.00 -2.53 -32.83
N GLY A 141 -3.96 -2.25 -33.61
CA GLY A 141 -2.69 -1.76 -33.09
C GLY A 141 -1.91 -0.91 -34.08
N GLU A 142 -0.91 -0.24 -33.53
CA GLU A 142 0.12 0.52 -34.24
C GLU A 142 1.48 0.04 -33.72
N VAL A 143 2.34 -0.39 -34.63
CA VAL A 143 3.75 -0.64 -34.33
C VAL A 143 4.54 0.57 -34.80
N LYS A 144 5.29 1.21 -33.89
CA LYS A 144 6.03 2.47 -34.13
C LYS A 144 7.49 2.33 -33.76
N GLN A 145 8.29 3.33 -34.16
CA GLN A 145 9.69 3.48 -33.75
C GLN A 145 10.52 2.24 -34.09
N PHE A 146 10.42 1.78 -35.34
CA PHE A 146 11.11 0.56 -35.78
C PHE A 146 10.82 -0.62 -34.85
N GLY A 147 9.57 -0.75 -34.37
CA GLY A 147 9.17 -1.85 -33.52
C GLY A 147 9.56 -1.76 -32.05
N GLN A 148 10.17 -0.68 -31.56
CA GLN A 148 10.49 -0.57 -30.13
C GLN A 148 9.24 -0.34 -29.25
N MET A 149 8.19 0.25 -29.85
CA MET A 149 6.95 0.59 -29.16
C MET A 149 5.75 -0.02 -29.88
N ILE A 150 4.93 -0.76 -29.12
CA ILE A 150 3.63 -1.26 -29.59
C ILE A 150 2.53 -0.46 -28.89
N SER A 151 1.63 0.13 -29.66
CA SER A 151 0.44 0.84 -29.17
C SER A 151 -0.82 0.12 -29.64
N LEU A 152 -1.58 -0.44 -28.72
CA LEU A 152 -2.83 -1.17 -28.99
C LEU A 152 -4.06 -0.32 -28.65
N LYS A 153 -5.13 -0.48 -29.42
CA LYS A 153 -6.41 0.24 -29.25
C LYS A 153 -7.60 -0.71 -29.48
N GLY A 154 -8.70 -0.48 -28.77
CA GLY A 154 -9.92 -1.30 -28.86
C GLY A 154 -10.02 -2.27 -27.69
N GLN A 155 -10.69 -3.40 -27.86
CA GLN A 155 -10.77 -4.42 -26.80
C GLN A 155 -9.44 -5.14 -26.66
N ILE A 156 -8.69 -4.83 -25.60
CA ILE A 156 -7.38 -5.43 -25.35
C ILE A 156 -7.48 -6.39 -24.17
N VAL A 157 -6.89 -7.56 -24.33
CA VAL A 157 -6.61 -8.49 -23.24
C VAL A 157 -5.11 -8.77 -23.23
N ALA A 158 -4.45 -8.48 -22.11
CA ALA A 158 -3.06 -8.88 -21.89
C ALA A 158 -3.00 -9.81 -20.69
N THR A 159 -2.42 -11.00 -20.88
CA THR A 159 -2.23 -12.02 -19.85
C THR A 159 -0.75 -12.14 -19.55
N GLU A 160 -0.36 -11.86 -18.32
CA GLU A 160 1.02 -12.02 -17.85
C GLU A 160 1.27 -13.48 -17.52
N LEU A 161 2.36 -14.03 -18.05
CA LEU A 161 2.58 -15.49 -18.09
C LEU A 161 3.17 -16.06 -16.80
N GLN A 162 3.60 -15.24 -15.84
CA GLN A 162 4.28 -15.69 -14.62
C GLN A 162 3.42 -15.59 -13.36
N SER A 163 2.43 -14.71 -13.33
CA SER A 163 1.68 -14.32 -12.13
C SER A 163 0.15 -14.33 -12.32
N ASP A 164 -0.34 -14.96 -13.40
CA ASP A 164 -1.78 -15.08 -13.71
C ASP A 164 -2.54 -13.74 -13.77
N LEU A 165 -1.82 -12.63 -14.02
CA LEU A 165 -2.44 -11.32 -14.15
C LEU A 165 -3.12 -11.19 -15.50
N VAL A 166 -4.41 -10.83 -15.49
CA VAL A 166 -5.16 -10.52 -16.71
C VAL A 166 -5.57 -9.05 -16.69
N PHE A 167 -5.07 -8.30 -17.65
CA PHE A 167 -5.38 -6.90 -17.90
C PHE A 167 -6.40 -6.79 -19.02
N LYS A 168 -7.47 -6.02 -18.80
CA LYS A 168 -8.49 -5.71 -19.82
C LYS A 168 -8.75 -4.21 -19.87
N GLY A 169 -8.74 -3.64 -21.06
CA GLY A 169 -9.00 -2.21 -21.27
C GLY A 169 -8.82 -1.74 -22.71
N PRO A 170 -8.93 -0.42 -22.95
CA PRO A 170 -9.09 0.12 -24.31
C PRO A 170 -7.82 0.60 -24.99
N ARG A 171 -6.75 0.92 -24.23
CA ARG A 171 -5.50 1.50 -24.74
C ARG A 171 -4.29 1.04 -23.94
N LEU A 172 -3.36 0.39 -24.62
CA LEU A 172 -2.16 -0.19 -24.03
C LEU A 172 -0.93 0.19 -24.85
N GLU A 173 0.16 0.50 -24.17
CA GLU A 173 1.47 0.72 -24.76
C GLU A 173 2.48 -0.24 -24.11
N TRP A 174 3.29 -0.88 -24.94
CA TRP A 174 4.39 -1.74 -24.51
C TRP A 174 5.72 -1.13 -24.94
N GLN A 175 6.65 -1.07 -23.98
CA GLN A 175 8.03 -0.63 -24.19
C GLN A 175 8.96 -1.80 -23.81
N ALA A 176 9.42 -2.54 -24.82
CA ALA A 176 10.13 -3.80 -24.62
C ALA A 176 11.45 -3.62 -23.84
N ASP A 177 12.21 -2.57 -24.16
CA ASP A 177 13.50 -2.27 -23.52
C ASP A 177 13.37 -1.96 -22.02
N LEU A 178 12.19 -1.52 -21.58
CA LEU A 178 11.91 -1.21 -20.18
C LEU A 178 11.14 -2.33 -19.45
N GLY A 179 10.61 -3.32 -20.18
CA GLY A 179 9.69 -4.31 -19.60
C GLY A 179 8.45 -3.64 -18.99
N LEU A 180 7.95 -2.59 -19.63
CA LEU A 180 6.93 -1.70 -19.07
C LEU A 180 5.68 -1.68 -19.96
N LEU A 181 4.57 -2.09 -19.36
CA LEU A 181 3.23 -1.97 -19.91
C LEU A 181 2.58 -0.73 -19.31
N GLN A 182 2.13 0.19 -20.16
CA GLN A 182 1.37 1.37 -19.76
C GLN A 182 -0.05 1.29 -20.32
N ALA A 183 -1.03 1.58 -19.47
CA ALA A 183 -2.44 1.43 -19.81
C ALA A 183 -3.20 2.68 -19.42
N THR A 184 -4.07 3.17 -20.30
CA THR A 184 -4.87 4.39 -20.09
C THR A 184 -6.34 4.19 -20.43
N SER A 185 -7.19 5.13 -19.98
CA SER A 185 -8.63 5.17 -20.27
C SER A 185 -9.46 4.06 -19.60
N GLY A 186 -9.10 3.65 -18.39
CA GLY A 186 -9.92 2.73 -17.59
C GLY A 186 -9.58 1.26 -17.87
N TRP A 187 -9.12 0.56 -16.83
CA TRP A 187 -8.63 -0.80 -16.93
C TRP A 187 -9.08 -1.64 -15.76
N ARG A 188 -9.29 -2.93 -16.03
CA ARG A 188 -9.50 -3.98 -15.03
C ARG A 188 -8.29 -4.90 -15.02
N VAL A 189 -7.72 -5.14 -13.85
CA VAL A 189 -6.72 -6.17 -13.60
C VAL A 189 -7.33 -7.25 -12.73
N THR A 190 -7.11 -8.51 -13.10
CA THR A 190 -7.60 -9.68 -12.38
C THR A 190 -6.43 -10.57 -12.00
N HIS A 191 -6.47 -11.07 -10.77
CA HIS A 191 -5.55 -12.05 -10.19
C HIS A 191 -6.33 -12.98 -9.25
N PRO A 192 -5.85 -14.21 -8.96
CA PRO A 192 -6.56 -15.14 -8.07
C PRO A 192 -7.00 -14.55 -6.73
N GLN A 193 -6.22 -13.61 -6.17
CA GLN A 193 -6.49 -12.99 -4.87
C GLN A 193 -7.09 -11.56 -4.93
N LEU A 194 -7.09 -10.90 -6.09
CA LEU A 194 -7.40 -9.47 -6.19
C LEU A 194 -8.02 -9.09 -7.54
N GLN A 195 -8.97 -8.16 -7.52
CA GLN A 195 -9.42 -7.37 -8.66
C GLN A 195 -9.05 -5.92 -8.46
N LEU A 196 -8.66 -5.25 -9.54
CA LEU A 196 -8.27 -3.85 -9.52
C LEU A 196 -8.91 -3.12 -10.70
N TRP A 197 -9.47 -1.94 -10.45
CA TRP A 197 -9.96 -1.02 -11.47
C TRP A 197 -9.26 0.33 -11.31
N ALA A 198 -8.80 0.92 -12.40
CA ALA A 198 -8.12 2.22 -12.38
C ALA A 198 -8.20 2.92 -13.74
N GLN A 199 -8.05 4.24 -13.77
CA GLN A 199 -8.00 5.00 -15.03
C GLN A 199 -6.67 4.82 -15.77
N ARG A 200 -5.56 4.72 -15.03
CA ARG A 200 -4.21 4.51 -15.56
C ARG A 200 -3.50 3.43 -14.79
N LEU A 201 -2.73 2.61 -15.51
CA LEU A 201 -1.90 1.55 -14.94
C LEU A 201 -0.50 1.60 -15.56
N GLN A 202 0.49 1.24 -14.76
CA GLN A 202 1.82 0.87 -15.21
C GLN A 202 2.16 -0.47 -14.58
N ALA A 203 2.48 -1.48 -15.39
CA ALA A 203 2.89 -2.80 -14.93
C ALA A 203 4.31 -3.09 -15.43
N SER A 204 5.18 -3.51 -14.53
CA SER A 204 6.55 -3.91 -14.85
C SER A 204 6.73 -5.40 -14.61
N SER A 205 7.06 -6.13 -15.67
CA SER A 205 7.38 -7.57 -15.60
C SER A 205 8.65 -7.81 -14.77
N ARG A 206 9.67 -6.95 -14.94
CA ARG A 206 10.95 -7.01 -14.18
C ARG A 206 10.80 -6.92 -12.67
N THR A 207 9.91 -6.04 -12.22
CA THR A 207 9.77 -5.72 -10.78
C THR A 207 8.50 -6.27 -10.17
N GLN A 208 7.70 -7.01 -10.95
CA GLN A 208 6.42 -7.58 -10.53
C GLN A 208 5.53 -6.56 -9.80
N ARG A 209 5.51 -5.34 -10.35
CA ARG A 209 4.89 -4.17 -9.71
C ARG A 209 3.87 -3.52 -10.62
N ILE A 210 2.69 -3.28 -10.06
CA ILE A 210 1.63 -2.50 -10.68
C ILE A 210 1.49 -1.16 -9.96
N ARG A 211 1.45 -0.07 -10.70
CA ARG A 211 1.08 1.27 -10.20
C ARG A 211 -0.23 1.68 -10.86
N ALA A 212 -1.24 1.94 -10.05
CA ALA A 212 -2.57 2.34 -10.48
C ALA A 212 -2.87 3.76 -10.04
N ARG A 213 -3.52 4.53 -10.92
CA ARG A 213 -3.91 5.93 -10.65
C ARG A 213 -5.29 6.26 -11.19
N GLY A 214 -5.97 7.16 -10.48
CA GLY A 214 -7.25 7.75 -10.84
C GLY A 214 -8.42 6.82 -10.52
N LYS A 215 -9.21 7.19 -9.49
CA LYS A 215 -10.40 6.45 -9.01
C LYS A 215 -10.15 4.94 -8.88
N VAL A 216 -9.05 4.59 -8.21
CA VAL A 216 -8.65 3.20 -8.04
C VAL A 216 -9.60 2.50 -7.08
N THR A 217 -10.11 1.35 -7.50
CA THR A 217 -10.84 0.42 -6.64
C THR A 217 -10.14 -0.93 -6.66
N ALA A 218 -9.83 -1.49 -5.50
CA ALA A 218 -9.27 -2.84 -5.36
C ALA A 218 -10.20 -3.70 -4.50
N GLU A 219 -10.47 -4.93 -4.91
CA GLU A 219 -11.37 -5.84 -4.20
C GLU A 219 -10.70 -7.22 -4.08
N THR A 220 -10.70 -7.80 -2.88
CA THR A 220 -10.10 -9.14 -2.68
C THR A 220 -10.90 -10.23 -3.37
N ARG A 221 -10.30 -11.39 -3.61
CA ARG A 221 -10.98 -12.60 -4.06
C ARG A 221 -10.75 -13.74 -3.05
N PRO A 222 -11.82 -14.31 -2.45
CA PRO A 222 -13.22 -13.86 -2.52
C PRO A 222 -13.40 -12.44 -1.95
N ALA A 223 -14.53 -11.82 -2.31
CA ALA A 223 -14.85 -10.42 -1.99
C ALA A 223 -15.10 -10.23 -0.49
N LYS A 224 -14.01 -9.99 0.26
CA LYS A 224 -14.03 -9.72 1.70
C LYS A 224 -13.82 -8.25 2.01
N PHE A 225 -13.04 -7.55 1.18
CA PHE A 225 -12.76 -6.13 1.35
C PHE A 225 -12.72 -5.41 0.02
N ARG A 226 -13.13 -4.15 0.05
CA ARG A 226 -12.98 -3.19 -1.02
C ARG A 226 -12.18 -1.99 -0.53
N LEU A 227 -11.14 -1.62 -1.28
CA LEU A 227 -10.31 -0.45 -1.05
C LEU A 227 -10.56 0.56 -2.18
N LYS A 228 -10.75 1.83 -1.83
CA LYS A 228 -10.82 2.94 -2.80
C LYS A 228 -9.75 3.98 -2.50
N THR A 229 -9.08 4.47 -3.53
CA THR A 229 -8.03 5.50 -3.42
C THR A 229 -7.74 6.13 -4.79
N ASP A 230 -6.97 7.22 -4.83
CA ASP A 230 -6.49 7.79 -6.09
C ASP A 230 -5.20 7.16 -6.60
N GLN A 231 -4.38 6.59 -5.70
CA GLN A 231 -3.10 5.98 -6.05
C GLN A 231 -2.88 4.69 -5.27
N LEU A 232 -2.50 3.64 -6.00
CA LEU A 232 -2.19 2.34 -5.43
C LEU A 232 -0.95 1.76 -6.10
N MET A 233 -0.10 1.13 -5.30
CA MET A 233 1.00 0.31 -5.74
C MET A 233 0.78 -1.11 -5.23
N TRP A 234 0.95 -2.09 -6.10
CA TRP A 234 0.88 -3.50 -5.77
C TRP A 234 2.20 -4.18 -6.14
N GLN A 235 2.82 -4.84 -5.17
CA GLN A 235 3.90 -5.81 -5.36
C GLN A 235 3.27 -7.20 -5.41
N VAL A 236 3.21 -7.78 -6.60
CA VAL A 236 2.38 -8.96 -6.91
C VAL A 236 2.96 -10.20 -6.22
N ASP A 237 4.25 -10.42 -6.41
CA ASP A 237 5.06 -11.47 -5.79
C ASP A 237 5.02 -11.43 -4.25
N GLN A 238 5.12 -10.22 -3.67
CA GLN A 238 5.09 -10.01 -2.22
C GLN A 238 3.67 -10.01 -1.65
N GLN A 239 2.65 -10.07 -2.51
CA GLN A 239 1.24 -10.01 -2.14
C GLN A 239 0.95 -8.79 -1.24
N PHE A 240 1.51 -7.63 -1.62
CA PHE A 240 1.52 -6.43 -0.79
C PHE A 240 0.98 -5.20 -1.53
N LEU A 241 -0.01 -4.54 -0.93
CA LEU A 241 -0.61 -3.31 -1.44
C LEU A 241 -0.19 -2.11 -0.60
N GLN A 242 0.04 -0.99 -1.28
CA GLN A 242 0.21 0.32 -0.68
C GLN A 242 -0.74 1.31 -1.35
N ALA A 243 -1.54 2.04 -0.57
CA ALA A 243 -2.55 2.97 -1.05
C ALA A 243 -2.42 4.34 -0.37
N GLY A 244 -2.89 5.38 -1.05
CA GLY A 244 -3.00 6.73 -0.49
C GLY A 244 -1.78 7.63 -0.66
N ALA A 245 -0.78 7.21 -1.45
CA ALA A 245 0.50 7.90 -1.66
C ALA A 245 0.35 9.43 -1.68
N GLY A 246 0.93 10.07 -0.65
CA GLY A 246 0.83 11.50 -0.36
C GLY A 246 1.82 11.87 0.76
N LYS A 247 2.00 13.17 1.02
CA LYS A 247 2.88 13.63 2.11
C LYS A 247 2.47 12.96 3.43
N ALA A 248 3.46 12.49 4.20
CA ALA A 248 3.27 11.77 5.47
C ALA A 248 2.42 12.53 6.51
N ASP A 249 2.26 13.84 6.31
CA ASP A 249 1.58 14.79 7.19
C ASP A 249 0.20 15.24 6.66
N SER A 250 -0.36 14.53 5.68
CA SER A 250 -1.71 14.82 5.18
C SER A 250 -2.73 14.48 6.28
N THR A 251 -3.47 15.49 6.75
CA THR A 251 -4.55 15.32 7.74
C THR A 251 -5.85 14.78 7.12
N THR A 252 -5.94 14.79 5.79
CA THR A 252 -7.10 14.30 5.05
C THR A 252 -6.97 12.81 4.71
N PRO A 253 -7.98 11.98 5.02
CA PRO A 253 -8.05 10.60 4.53
C PRO A 253 -8.08 10.55 3.00
N ARG A 254 -7.35 9.60 2.41
CA ARG A 254 -7.24 9.36 0.96
C ARG A 254 -7.49 7.90 0.57
N VAL A 255 -7.70 7.07 1.57
CA VAL A 255 -7.98 5.65 1.45
C VAL A 255 -9.25 5.36 2.22
N GLU A 256 -10.19 4.72 1.54
CA GLU A 256 -11.39 4.15 2.13
C GLU A 256 -11.30 2.63 2.02
N ILE A 257 -11.57 1.91 3.10
CA ILE A 257 -11.63 0.46 3.13
C ILE A 257 -12.98 0.05 3.71
N GLU A 258 -13.66 -0.84 3.00
CA GLU A 258 -14.94 -1.41 3.38
C GLU A 258 -14.78 -2.92 3.54
N GLN A 259 -15.18 -3.46 4.68
CA GLN A 259 -15.38 -4.89 4.85
C GLN A 259 -16.71 -5.27 4.21
N LEU A 260 -16.67 -6.21 3.27
CA LEU A 260 -17.84 -6.76 2.60
C LEU A 260 -18.38 -7.93 3.45
N ARG A 261 -19.69 -7.96 3.67
CA ARG A 261 -20.40 -9.03 4.38
C ARG A 261 -21.67 -9.37 3.61
N ASP A 262 -22.08 -10.64 3.65
CA ASP A 262 -23.25 -11.13 2.91
C ASP A 262 -24.57 -10.50 3.39
N THR A 263 -24.63 -10.05 4.65
CA THR A 263 -25.87 -9.69 5.35
C THR A 263 -26.02 -8.22 5.71
N GLY A 264 -25.16 -7.31 5.21
CA GLY A 264 -25.32 -5.86 5.44
C GLY A 264 -24.03 -5.03 5.42
N LYS A 265 -24.10 -3.82 5.98
CA LYS A 265 -22.96 -2.88 6.06
C LYS A 265 -21.89 -3.43 7.02
N GLY A 266 -20.76 -3.85 6.46
CA GLY A 266 -19.60 -4.25 7.26
C GLY A 266 -18.87 -3.07 7.89
N ASN A 267 -17.73 -3.38 8.49
CA ASN A 267 -16.85 -2.38 9.11
C ASN A 267 -16.23 -1.47 8.04
N GLN A 268 -16.02 -0.20 8.38
CA GLN A 268 -15.43 0.79 7.49
C GLN A 268 -14.16 1.37 8.10
N ALA A 269 -13.18 1.70 7.27
CA ALA A 269 -11.97 2.36 7.70
C ALA A 269 -11.60 3.50 6.75
N LEU A 270 -11.09 4.58 7.32
CA LEU A 270 -10.54 5.73 6.60
C LEU A 270 -9.09 5.91 7.02
N ALA A 271 -8.21 6.15 6.06
CA ALA A 271 -6.83 6.46 6.33
C ALA A 271 -6.21 7.42 5.32
N GLY A 272 -5.14 8.13 5.70
CA GLY A 272 -4.36 8.86 4.69
C GLY A 272 -3.51 7.91 3.85
N ASN A 273 -2.91 6.90 4.49
CA ASN A 273 -2.19 5.81 3.81
C ASN A 273 -2.64 4.45 4.36
N ALA A 274 -2.63 3.43 3.51
CA ALA A 274 -2.86 2.06 3.93
C ALA A 274 -1.82 1.12 3.33
N ARG A 275 -1.41 0.13 4.11
CA ARG A 275 -0.62 -1.02 3.64
C ARG A 275 -1.38 -2.30 3.93
N MET A 276 -1.47 -3.21 2.97
CA MET A 276 -2.17 -4.48 3.13
C MET A 276 -1.29 -5.63 2.71
N ASN A 277 -1.07 -6.58 3.62
CA ASN A 277 -0.50 -7.88 3.31
C ASN A 277 -1.66 -8.83 2.98
N LEU A 278 -1.80 -9.20 1.71
CA LEU A 278 -2.92 -10.02 1.24
C LEU A 278 -2.83 -11.46 1.75
N LYS A 279 -1.61 -12.01 1.90
CA LYS A 279 -1.36 -13.35 2.44
C LYS A 279 -1.81 -13.49 3.88
N ARG A 280 -1.37 -12.55 4.73
CA ARG A 280 -1.64 -12.53 6.18
C ARG A 280 -2.97 -11.85 6.53
N GLN A 281 -3.61 -11.20 5.56
CA GLN A 281 -4.82 -10.40 5.77
C GLN A 281 -4.65 -9.35 6.88
N ILE A 282 -3.51 -8.66 6.88
CA ILE A 282 -3.21 -7.57 7.82
C ILE A 282 -3.26 -6.25 7.09
N VAL A 283 -4.06 -5.31 7.60
CA VAL A 283 -4.17 -3.93 7.12
C VAL A 283 -3.53 -3.00 8.13
N THR A 284 -2.57 -2.20 7.71
CA THR A 284 -1.99 -1.11 8.50
C THR A 284 -2.49 0.22 7.95
N LEU A 285 -3.20 0.98 8.78
CA LEU A 285 -3.76 2.30 8.48
C LEU A 285 -2.88 3.37 9.13
N GLN A 286 -2.56 4.45 8.41
CA GLN A 286 -1.68 5.50 8.91
C GLN A 286 -2.13 6.91 8.48
N ASN A 287 -2.03 7.85 9.43
CA ASN A 287 -2.08 9.31 9.28
C ASN A 287 -3.16 9.87 8.34
N PRO A 288 -4.37 10.16 8.83
CA PRO A 288 -4.97 9.63 10.07
C PRO A 288 -5.37 8.16 9.90
N ALA A 289 -5.77 7.48 10.98
CA ALA A 289 -6.36 6.15 10.93
C ALA A 289 -7.66 6.12 11.74
N GLN A 290 -8.77 5.76 11.10
CA GLN A 290 -10.10 5.70 11.69
C GLN A 290 -10.79 4.40 11.29
N ILE A 291 -11.35 3.67 12.24
CA ILE A 291 -12.15 2.47 11.99
C ILE A 291 -13.52 2.66 12.63
N LYS A 292 -14.58 2.53 11.84
CA LYS A 292 -15.97 2.52 12.28
C LYS A 292 -16.50 1.11 12.20
N LEU A 293 -16.86 0.56 13.35
CA LEU A 293 -17.46 -0.76 13.45
C LEU A 293 -18.98 -0.65 13.47
N SER A 294 -19.64 -1.61 12.81
CA SER A 294 -21.10 -1.71 12.81
C SER A 294 -21.60 -2.37 14.09
N THR A 295 -20.92 -3.42 14.54
CA THR A 295 -21.30 -4.19 15.73
C THR A 295 -20.05 -4.65 16.48
N PRO A 296 -19.82 -4.19 17.73
CA PRO A 296 -20.55 -3.11 18.42
C PRO A 296 -20.31 -1.75 17.72
N PRO A 297 -21.19 -0.74 17.92
CA PRO A 297 -21.15 0.53 17.18
C PRO A 297 -20.09 1.48 17.73
N ILE A 298 -18.84 1.02 17.76
CA ILE A 298 -17.69 1.79 18.21
C ILE A 298 -16.93 2.40 17.03
N GLU A 299 -16.18 3.44 17.35
CA GLU A 299 -15.26 4.12 16.46
C GLU A 299 -13.89 4.19 17.13
N LEU A 300 -12.86 3.79 16.39
CA LEU A 300 -11.47 3.83 16.83
C LEU A 300 -10.72 4.86 16.00
N THR A 301 -9.98 5.74 16.65
CA THR A 301 -9.17 6.77 16.00
C THR A 301 -7.75 6.73 16.56
N SER A 302 -6.75 6.72 15.69
CA SER A 302 -5.34 6.80 16.04
C SER A 302 -4.53 7.39 14.88
N ARG A 303 -3.23 7.62 15.11
CA ARG A 303 -2.28 7.92 14.03
C ARG A 303 -1.88 6.67 13.26
N GLN A 304 -1.87 5.52 13.92
CA GLN A 304 -1.64 4.22 13.29
C GLN A 304 -2.56 3.17 13.90
N VAL A 305 -3.13 2.32 13.05
CA VAL A 305 -3.92 1.16 13.48
C VAL A 305 -3.51 -0.05 12.66
N VAL A 306 -3.32 -1.19 13.32
CA VAL A 306 -3.15 -2.50 12.69
C VAL A 306 -4.44 -3.29 12.87
N TRP A 307 -5.06 -3.65 11.76
CA TRP A 307 -6.25 -4.49 11.71
C TRP A 307 -5.86 -5.86 11.15
N ASP A 308 -5.79 -6.84 12.05
CA ASP A 308 -5.58 -8.24 11.75
C ASP A 308 -6.94 -8.90 11.55
N LEU A 309 -7.25 -9.24 10.30
CA LEU A 309 -8.56 -9.73 9.90
C LEU A 309 -8.76 -11.20 10.26
N GLU A 310 -7.69 -11.99 10.19
CA GLU A 310 -7.71 -13.42 10.51
C GLU A 310 -7.88 -13.63 12.01
N ARG A 311 -7.10 -12.89 12.82
CA ARG A 311 -7.19 -12.96 14.28
C ARG A 311 -8.34 -12.14 14.85
N GLN A 312 -9.01 -11.34 14.03
CA GLN A 312 -10.05 -10.40 14.44
C GLN A 312 -9.58 -9.47 15.57
N LEU A 313 -8.40 -8.89 15.37
CA LEU A 313 -7.77 -7.96 16.31
C LEU A 313 -7.58 -6.61 15.65
N ILE A 314 -7.89 -5.54 16.37
CA ILE A 314 -7.51 -4.18 16.01
C ILE A 314 -6.58 -3.67 17.11
N SER A 315 -5.43 -3.13 16.75
CA SER A 315 -4.45 -2.65 17.72
C SER A 315 -3.81 -1.34 17.31
N SER A 316 -3.41 -0.56 18.30
CA SER A 316 -2.57 0.61 18.13
C SER A 316 -1.56 0.69 19.27
N GLU A 317 -0.28 0.87 18.91
CA GLU A 317 0.80 1.19 19.85
C GLU A 317 1.00 2.71 20.01
N GLN A 318 0.05 3.50 19.51
CA GLN A 318 0.01 4.95 19.61
C GLN A 318 -1.28 5.37 20.29
N LEU A 319 -1.38 6.67 20.61
CA LEU A 319 -2.56 7.26 21.23
C LEU A 319 -3.83 6.77 20.49
N LEU A 320 -4.67 6.07 21.22
CA LEU A 320 -5.88 5.43 20.72
C LEU A 320 -7.07 6.05 21.43
N GLU A 321 -7.98 6.60 20.65
CA GLU A 321 -9.31 6.98 21.09
C GLU A 321 -10.32 5.92 20.64
N VAL A 322 -11.16 5.46 21.56
CA VAL A 322 -12.29 4.57 21.27
C VAL A 322 -13.56 5.22 21.78
N ARG A 323 -14.54 5.37 20.90
CA ARG A 323 -15.84 6.00 21.20
C ARG A 323 -16.98 5.04 20.91
N HIS A 324 -17.85 4.81 21.88
CA HIS A 324 -19.10 4.09 21.67
C HIS A 324 -20.19 5.05 21.23
N ARG A 325 -20.56 5.00 19.94
CA ARG A 325 -21.35 6.05 19.27
C ARG A 325 -22.77 6.21 19.84
N GLN A 326 -23.38 5.14 20.32
CA GLN A 326 -24.73 5.16 20.89
C GLN A 326 -24.79 5.50 22.38
N GLN A 327 -23.68 5.33 23.11
CA GLN A 327 -23.68 5.43 24.58
C GLN A 327 -22.92 6.65 25.09
N GLY A 328 -22.19 7.35 24.21
CA GLY A 328 -21.42 8.53 24.61
C GLY A 328 -20.22 8.21 25.48
N VAL A 329 -19.76 6.96 25.53
CA VAL A 329 -18.54 6.59 26.24
C VAL A 329 -17.36 6.84 25.32
N LYS A 330 -16.36 7.58 25.81
CA LYS A 330 -15.09 7.81 25.12
C LYS A 330 -13.96 7.38 26.03
N VAL A 331 -13.01 6.61 25.49
CA VAL A 331 -11.80 6.18 26.20
C VAL A 331 -10.58 6.57 25.37
N ILE A 332 -9.60 7.20 25.99
CA ILE A 332 -8.33 7.57 25.38
C ILE A 332 -7.21 6.88 26.16
N ALA A 333 -6.21 6.32 25.47
CA ALA A 333 -5.04 5.72 26.09
C ALA A 333 -3.82 5.77 25.16
N ASN A 334 -2.62 5.57 25.70
CA ASN A 334 -1.37 5.57 24.93
C ASN A 334 -1.27 4.43 23.91
N ARG A 335 -1.97 3.32 24.16
CA ARG A 335 -2.10 2.17 23.27
C ARG A 335 -3.33 1.36 23.65
N GLY A 336 -3.80 0.55 22.72
CA GLY A 336 -4.86 -0.39 23.02
C GLY A 336 -5.07 -1.45 21.96
N GLN A 337 -5.80 -2.48 22.35
CA GLN A 337 -6.14 -3.63 21.52
C GLN A 337 -7.61 -3.96 21.70
N PHE A 338 -8.31 -4.09 20.59
CA PHE A 338 -9.68 -4.55 20.52
C PHE A 338 -9.73 -5.96 19.94
N ASP A 339 -10.20 -6.90 20.75
CA ASP A 339 -10.56 -8.26 20.34
C ASP A 339 -12.02 -8.27 19.91
N GLN A 340 -12.27 -8.46 18.61
CA GLN A 340 -13.63 -8.42 18.07
C GLN A 340 -14.44 -9.66 18.44
N GLN A 341 -13.80 -10.82 18.59
CA GLN A 341 -14.48 -12.07 18.98
C GLN A 341 -15.02 -11.96 20.41
N ARG A 342 -14.17 -11.48 21.33
CA ARG A 342 -14.52 -11.31 22.74
C ARG A 342 -15.25 -9.99 23.02
N GLN A 343 -15.40 -9.15 22.00
CA GLN A 343 -15.90 -7.78 22.10
C GLN A 343 -15.30 -7.01 23.29
N THR A 344 -13.98 -7.12 23.46
CA THR A 344 -13.25 -6.59 24.60
C THR A 344 -12.14 -5.66 24.14
N VAL A 345 -12.10 -4.45 24.68
CA VAL A 345 -11.03 -3.49 24.44
C VAL A 345 -10.12 -3.42 25.66
N GLN A 346 -8.82 -3.58 25.45
CA GLN A 346 -7.78 -3.41 26.46
C GLN A 346 -7.03 -2.11 26.16
N PHE A 347 -6.93 -1.26 27.18
CA PHE A 347 -6.22 0.02 27.12
C PHE A 347 -5.06 0.00 28.10
N ASN A 348 -3.91 0.51 27.66
CA ASN A 348 -2.71 0.57 28.50
C ASN A 348 -2.02 1.92 28.38
N GLY A 349 -1.63 2.47 29.54
CA GLY A 349 -0.89 3.73 29.65
C GLY A 349 -1.80 4.95 29.61
N GLN A 350 -1.82 5.72 30.70
CA GLN A 350 -2.56 6.98 30.85
C GLN A 350 -4.00 6.90 30.30
N VAL A 351 -4.77 5.94 30.79
CA VAL A 351 -6.14 5.73 30.32
C VAL A 351 -7.06 6.77 30.96
N GLU A 352 -7.81 7.48 30.14
CA GLU A 352 -8.90 8.37 30.55
C GLU A 352 -10.20 7.94 29.86
N ALA A 353 -11.20 7.54 30.66
CA ALA A 353 -12.54 7.25 30.19
C ALA A 353 -13.52 8.34 30.65
N THR A 354 -14.36 8.82 29.74
CA THR A 354 -15.39 9.84 29.99
C THR A 354 -16.75 9.35 29.53
N GLY A 355 -17.77 9.48 30.37
CA GLY A 355 -19.17 9.19 30.05
C GLY A 355 -20.02 10.46 29.95
N LEU A 356 -20.97 10.49 29.01
CA LEU A 356 -21.82 11.67 28.79
C LEU A 356 -22.89 11.91 29.87
N ARG A 357 -23.51 10.86 30.43
CA ARG A 357 -24.71 11.01 31.28
C ARG A 357 -24.48 11.83 32.55
N ASP A 358 -23.35 11.62 33.23
CA ASP A 358 -23.08 12.27 34.54
C ASP A 358 -21.79 13.09 34.57
N ARG A 359 -21.26 13.38 33.37
CA ARG A 359 -19.92 13.96 33.17
C ARG A 359 -18.85 13.22 33.98
N SER A 360 -19.02 11.90 34.06
CA SER A 360 -18.14 11.03 34.84
C SER A 360 -16.81 10.85 34.12
N ARG A 361 -15.73 10.78 34.90
CA ARG A 361 -14.36 10.62 34.41
C ARG A 361 -13.62 9.60 35.27
N LEU A 362 -12.95 8.67 34.60
CA LEU A 362 -12.11 7.64 35.20
C LEU A 362 -10.70 7.76 34.64
N LYS A 363 -9.70 7.87 35.52
CA LYS A 363 -8.28 7.82 35.18
C LYS A 363 -7.65 6.57 35.77
N THR A 364 -6.80 5.88 35.00
CA THR A 364 -6.15 4.62 35.40
C THR A 364 -4.94 4.31 34.51
N GLU A 365 -4.08 3.38 34.93
CA GLU A 365 -2.95 2.91 34.11
C GLU A 365 -3.38 1.84 33.09
N GLN A 366 -4.33 0.98 33.48
CA GLN A 366 -4.91 -0.06 32.63
C GLN A 366 -6.43 -0.08 32.75
N LEU A 367 -7.11 -0.37 31.63
CA LEU A 367 -8.56 -0.55 31.59
C LEU A 367 -8.90 -1.69 30.63
N VAL A 368 -9.73 -2.62 31.08
CA VAL A 368 -10.39 -3.61 30.22
C VAL A 368 -11.87 -3.26 30.15
N TRP A 369 -12.40 -3.08 28.95
CA TRP A 369 -13.80 -2.77 28.70
C TRP A 369 -14.47 -3.88 27.87
N GLN A 370 -15.45 -4.55 28.47
CA GLN A 370 -16.30 -5.54 27.83
C GLN A 370 -17.50 -4.82 27.21
N LEU A 371 -17.56 -4.76 25.87
CA LEU A 371 -18.55 -3.94 25.15
C LEU A 371 -19.97 -4.53 25.21
N LEU A 372 -20.12 -5.85 25.33
CA LEU A 372 -21.45 -6.47 25.46
C LEU A 372 -22.09 -6.16 26.82
N THR A 373 -21.34 -6.40 27.90
CA THR A 373 -21.83 -6.27 29.28
C THR A 373 -21.63 -4.87 29.85
N GLN A 374 -20.92 -4.01 29.11
CA GLN A 374 -20.51 -2.67 29.54
C GLN A 374 -19.69 -2.66 30.83
N ARG A 375 -19.10 -3.81 31.17
CA ARG A 375 -18.26 -3.93 32.36
C ARG A 375 -16.87 -3.38 32.09
N ILE A 376 -16.35 -2.66 33.07
CA ILE A 376 -14.98 -2.17 33.09
C ILE A 376 -14.21 -2.78 34.27
N ASN A 377 -12.93 -3.04 34.03
CA ASN A 377 -11.96 -3.39 35.05
C ASN A 377 -10.76 -2.46 34.91
N ALA A 378 -10.59 -1.55 35.86
CA ALA A 378 -9.50 -0.58 35.91
C ALA A 378 -8.45 -0.99 36.94
N ARG A 379 -7.17 -0.78 36.63
CA ARG A 379 -6.05 -1.08 37.52
C ARG A 379 -4.95 -0.03 37.42
N GLY A 380 -4.36 0.31 38.56
CA GLY A 380 -3.22 1.22 38.69
C GLY A 380 -3.68 2.67 38.79
N LYS A 381 -3.44 3.29 39.95
CA LYS A 381 -3.76 4.70 40.27
C LYS A 381 -5.16 5.10 39.81
N VAL A 382 -6.18 4.32 40.19
CA VAL A 382 -7.55 4.57 39.77
C VAL A 382 -8.09 5.80 40.47
N ARG A 383 -8.61 6.76 39.69
CA ARG A 383 -9.34 7.93 40.18
C ARG A 383 -10.64 8.09 39.39
N TYR A 384 -11.77 8.02 40.09
CA TYR A 384 -13.09 8.26 39.54
C TYR A 384 -13.64 9.59 40.06
N THR A 385 -14.25 10.37 39.19
CA THR A 385 -14.93 11.64 39.53
C THR A 385 -16.25 11.74 38.79
N GLN A 386 -17.30 12.21 39.48
CA GLN A 386 -18.64 12.47 38.94
C GLN A 386 -19.13 13.82 39.45
N SER A 387 -19.90 14.55 38.62
CA SER A 387 -20.38 15.90 38.98
C SER A 387 -21.75 15.93 39.66
N SER A 388 -22.59 14.90 39.47
CA SER A 388 -23.94 14.86 40.07
C SER A 388 -24.39 13.43 40.33
N PRO A 389 -24.53 13.00 41.60
CA PRO A 389 -24.01 13.68 42.79
C PRO A 389 -22.48 13.86 42.71
N ALA A 390 -21.96 14.92 43.34
CA ALA A 390 -20.52 15.18 43.34
C ALA A 390 -19.80 14.09 44.14
N LEU A 391 -18.88 13.38 43.49
CA LEU A 391 -18.19 12.24 44.07
C LEU A 391 -16.76 12.15 43.54
N THR A 392 -15.82 11.80 44.41
CA THR A 392 -14.46 11.42 44.03
C THR A 392 -14.05 10.18 44.79
N LEU A 393 -13.59 9.17 44.05
CA LEU A 393 -13.11 7.90 44.61
C LEU A 393 -11.70 7.61 44.07
N GLN A 394 -10.86 6.99 44.91
CA GLN A 394 -9.50 6.62 44.55
C GLN A 394 -9.16 5.24 45.09
N GLY A 395 -8.35 4.49 44.34
CA GLY A 395 -7.89 3.18 44.77
C GLY A 395 -6.98 2.48 43.74
N PRO A 396 -6.42 1.31 44.09
CA PRO A 396 -5.58 0.56 43.16
C PRO A 396 -6.38 -0.16 42.06
N LYS A 397 -7.67 -0.47 42.29
CA LYS A 397 -8.53 -1.19 41.35
C LYS A 397 -9.96 -0.64 41.37
N ALA A 398 -10.63 -0.69 40.22
CA ALA A 398 -12.07 -0.49 40.12
C ALA A 398 -12.71 -1.53 39.20
N VAL A 399 -13.92 -1.95 39.54
CA VAL A 399 -14.80 -2.72 38.67
C VAL A 399 -16.11 -1.95 38.57
N GLY A 400 -16.73 -1.93 37.41
CA GLY A 400 -18.02 -1.26 37.29
C GLY A 400 -18.74 -1.58 36.00
N LYS A 401 -19.93 -1.01 35.86
CA LYS A 401 -20.70 -0.99 34.63
C LYS A 401 -21.03 0.45 34.28
N ILE A 402 -20.56 0.91 33.13
CA ILE A 402 -20.69 2.32 32.73
C ILE A 402 -22.16 2.73 32.60
N GLN A 403 -23.04 1.82 32.14
CA GLN A 403 -24.46 2.12 31.96
C GLN A 403 -25.25 2.17 33.27
N GLU A 404 -24.91 1.32 34.22
CA GLU A 404 -25.62 1.19 35.51
C GLU A 404 -25.07 2.15 36.57
N GLN A 405 -24.07 2.99 36.21
CA GLN A 405 -23.36 3.90 37.12
C GLN A 405 -22.75 3.20 38.34
N MET A 406 -22.69 1.87 38.33
CA MET A 406 -22.16 1.08 39.40
C MET A 406 -20.64 1.04 39.25
N ILE A 407 -19.94 1.66 40.19
CA ILE A 407 -18.48 1.58 40.30
C ILE A 407 -18.12 1.15 41.71
N GLN A 408 -17.42 0.03 41.79
CA GLN A 408 -16.86 -0.53 42.98
C GLN A 408 -15.35 -0.31 42.96
N ILE A 409 -14.82 0.42 43.93
CA ILE A 409 -13.39 0.62 44.10
C ILE A 409 -12.91 -0.22 45.28
N SER A 410 -11.80 -0.92 45.07
CA SER A 410 -11.18 -1.77 46.09
C SER A 410 -9.74 -1.36 46.33
N GLY A 411 -9.36 -1.28 47.61
CA GLY A 411 -8.00 -1.05 48.06
C GLY A 411 -7.80 -1.65 49.45
N GLY A 412 -6.96 -2.69 49.57
CA GLY A 412 -6.78 -3.41 50.83
C GLY A 412 -8.10 -4.09 51.29
N ASN A 413 -8.44 -3.95 52.58
CA ASN A 413 -9.63 -4.54 53.21
C ASN A 413 -10.92 -3.70 53.03
N VAL A 414 -10.89 -2.62 52.23
CA VAL A 414 -12.04 -1.72 52.06
C VAL A 414 -12.59 -1.82 50.64
N VAL A 415 -13.89 -2.06 50.58
CA VAL A 415 -14.70 -2.07 49.36
C VAL A 415 -15.69 -0.93 49.47
N THR A 416 -15.65 0.01 48.54
CA THR A 416 -16.69 1.04 48.39
C THR A 416 -17.50 0.69 47.15
N GLU A 417 -18.77 0.37 47.34
CA GLU A 417 -19.74 0.06 46.28
C GLU A 417 -20.79 1.15 46.20
N ILE A 418 -21.20 1.52 44.99
CA ILE A 418 -22.27 2.49 44.74
C ILE A 418 -23.30 1.84 43.82
N ILE A 419 -24.54 1.84 44.30
CA ILE A 419 -25.74 1.52 43.55
C ILE A 419 -26.58 2.81 43.61
N PRO A 420 -26.86 3.47 42.48
CA PRO A 420 -27.68 4.69 42.46
C PRO A 420 -29.07 4.50 43.07
#